data_AF-A0A5N5NGF6-F1
#
_entry.id   AF-A0A5N5NGF6-F1
#
_cell.length_a   1.000
_cell.length_b   1.000
_cell.length_c   1.000
_cell.angle_alpha   90.00
_cell.angle_beta   90.00
_cell.angle_gamma   90.00
#
_symmetry.space_group_name_H-M   'P 1'
#
loop_
_entity.id
_entity.type
_entity.pdbx_description
1 polymer ?
#
loop_
_entity_poly.entity_id
_entity_poly.type
_entity_poly.pdbx_seq_one_letter_code
_entity_poly.pdbx_strand_id
1 'polypeptide(L)'
;MSGWLRDGEVLEGQGSGQASPRSPRFRTPTSGRGARPSPDSAASRSPQDTMRKAKELFGLCDKENKGFITKRDLQRLQGEVPLTPEQLESVFESLDRDRNGFLTPLEFHTGLGELVEECEEKDPAELRFTQILIELGADKLLKDQWELCSLWCDLQKDRPEMLNLLEEILSHAVAHLQDALRERDNLEETLRRREDDHDRVVRSLYEDLENQLKEEREKRLTLDSARQGDKREQLLQELRMREQELEFTLTKQRELEARIKALCQDQSNTRGQNQRLQLVNADLREQLEESREELQKALNQLQILQETLKDQQEGKQRQVLKVSRNMQKERESLMRQLDLLRDMNKRLRDEKDAQQDQKRVSHRQSFMPPLPSCPQCNCGHDTPPWGGYSFYPY
;
A
#
# COMPACT_ATOMS: atom_id res chain seq x y z
N MET A 1 29.39 11.29 15.19
CA MET A 1 30.48 11.15 14.20
C MET A 1 30.84 9.67 14.17
N SER A 2 30.70 8.91 13.08
CA SER A 2 30.22 9.21 11.72
C SER A 2 29.56 7.92 11.16
N GLY A 3 28.68 7.93 10.18
CA GLY A 3 28.26 9.03 9.30
C GLY A 3 28.37 8.62 7.83
N TRP A 4 27.62 7.60 7.42
CA TRP A 4 27.55 7.13 6.03
C TRP A 4 26.10 6.86 5.64
N LEU A 5 25.55 7.76 4.81
CA LEU A 5 24.40 7.48 3.94
C LEU A 5 24.97 7.09 2.57
N ARG A 6 24.27 6.19 1.86
CA ARG A 6 24.32 6.05 0.39
C ARG A 6 25.70 5.63 -0.18
N ASP A 7 25.81 5.11 -1.41
CA ASP A 7 24.81 4.88 -2.46
C ASP A 7 24.72 3.40 -2.86
N GLY A 8 23.63 3.05 -3.56
CA GLY A 8 23.40 1.72 -4.13
C GLY A 8 23.67 1.69 -5.64
N GLU A 9 24.94 1.75 -6.05
CA GLU A 9 25.33 1.54 -7.44
C GLU A 9 25.81 0.09 -7.66
N VAL A 10 24.96 -0.71 -8.31
CA VAL A 10 25.34 -2.07 -8.76
C VAL A 10 26.04 -1.94 -10.10
N LEU A 11 27.37 -2.08 -10.11
CA LEU A 11 28.17 -2.13 -11.33
C LEU A 11 27.96 -3.46 -12.06
N GLU A 12 27.05 -3.48 -13.05
CA GLU A 12 26.92 -4.59 -13.99
C GLU A 12 28.16 -4.67 -14.91
N GLY A 13 29.08 -5.57 -14.58
CA GLY A 13 30.27 -5.83 -15.39
C GLY A 13 29.93 -6.54 -16.71
N GLN A 14 29.83 -5.80 -17.80
CA GLN A 14 29.66 -6.35 -19.16
C GLN A 14 30.93 -7.10 -19.63
N GLY A 15 31.01 -8.39 -19.31
CA GLY A 15 32.08 -9.29 -19.76
C GLY A 15 31.96 -9.66 -21.23
N SER A 16 32.68 -8.95 -22.11
CA SER A 16 32.70 -9.17 -23.57
C SER A 16 33.56 -10.37 -24.01
N GLY A 17 33.18 -11.58 -23.57
CA GLY A 17 33.87 -12.83 -23.90
C GLY A 17 33.71 -13.27 -25.36
N GLN A 18 34.60 -12.81 -26.26
CA GLN A 18 34.72 -13.40 -27.59
C GLN A 18 35.39 -14.79 -27.53
N ALA A 19 34.65 -15.82 -27.95
CA ALA A 19 35.19 -17.17 -28.16
C ALA A 19 35.13 -17.51 -29.66
N SER A 20 36.30 -17.54 -30.33
CA SER A 20 36.38 -17.87 -31.76
C SER A 20 36.12 -19.37 -32.01
N PRO A 21 35.20 -19.74 -32.91
CA PRO A 21 34.99 -21.13 -33.30
C PRO A 21 36.18 -21.63 -34.15
N ARG A 22 36.80 -22.75 -33.74
CA ARG A 22 37.80 -23.47 -34.54
C ARG A 22 37.13 -24.61 -35.31
N SER A 23 37.00 -24.46 -36.63
CA SER A 23 36.46 -25.50 -37.51
C SER A 23 37.39 -26.74 -37.58
N PRO A 24 36.86 -27.97 -37.67
CA PRO A 24 37.66 -29.18 -37.88
C PRO A 24 38.35 -29.21 -39.25
N ARG A 25 39.56 -29.80 -39.31
CA ARG A 25 40.24 -30.09 -40.58
C ARG A 25 39.79 -31.45 -41.14
N PHE A 26 39.02 -31.45 -42.22
CA PHE A 26 38.94 -32.62 -43.10
C PHE A 26 40.07 -32.57 -44.15
N ARG A 27 40.65 -33.74 -44.47
CA ARG A 27 41.69 -33.89 -45.49
C ARG A 27 41.06 -34.34 -46.81
N THR A 28 41.33 -33.62 -47.90
CA THR A 28 41.05 -34.09 -49.26
C THR A 28 42.25 -34.88 -49.81
N PRO A 29 42.04 -36.03 -50.49
CA PRO A 29 43.08 -36.67 -51.29
C PRO A 29 43.33 -35.88 -52.59
N THR A 30 44.60 -35.75 -52.99
CA THR A 30 44.98 -35.14 -54.27
C THR A 30 44.87 -36.16 -55.41
N SER A 31 43.93 -35.97 -56.33
CA SER A 31 43.91 -36.71 -57.60
C SER A 31 44.97 -36.16 -58.56
N GLY A 32 45.85 -37.03 -59.05
CA GLY A 32 46.95 -36.66 -59.94
C GLY A 32 46.52 -36.60 -61.40
N ARG A 33 46.83 -35.49 -62.10
CA ARG A 33 46.70 -35.39 -63.56
C ARG A 33 47.87 -36.11 -64.25
N GLY A 34 47.67 -37.37 -64.63
CA GLY A 34 48.48 -38.05 -65.64
C GLY A 34 47.77 -38.03 -66.99
N ALA A 35 48.42 -37.54 -68.05
CA ALA A 35 47.83 -37.49 -69.39
C ALA A 35 48.68 -38.28 -70.39
N ARG A 36 48.05 -39.19 -71.14
CA ARG A 36 48.51 -39.68 -72.45
C ARG A 36 47.32 -40.10 -73.32
N PRO A 37 47.50 -40.19 -74.66
CA PRO A 37 46.39 -40.12 -75.61
C PRO A 37 45.96 -41.48 -76.19
N SER A 38 44.88 -41.43 -76.98
CA SER A 38 44.37 -42.50 -77.87
C SER A 38 45.42 -43.05 -78.83
N PRO A 39 45.11 -44.21 -79.47
CA PRO A 39 44.83 -44.10 -80.90
C PRO A 39 43.63 -44.92 -81.41
N ASP A 40 42.94 -44.31 -82.36
CA ASP A 40 42.32 -44.86 -83.58
C ASP A 40 41.57 -46.21 -83.65
N SER A 41 40.26 -46.07 -83.86
CA SER A 41 39.61 -46.39 -85.14
C SER A 41 39.63 -47.85 -85.66
N ALA A 42 38.70 -48.65 -85.15
CA ALA A 42 38.06 -49.74 -85.90
C ALA A 42 36.61 -49.34 -86.26
N ALA A 43 36.13 -49.70 -87.44
CA ALA A 43 34.94 -49.07 -88.04
C ALA A 43 33.59 -49.69 -87.63
N SER A 44 33.03 -49.25 -86.50
CA SER A 44 31.56 -49.17 -86.36
C SER A 44 31.04 -47.91 -87.07
N ARG A 45 29.79 -47.91 -87.56
CA ARG A 45 29.16 -46.71 -88.12
C ARG A 45 28.84 -45.76 -86.96
N SER A 46 29.47 -44.59 -86.93
CA SER A 46 29.31 -43.69 -85.79
C SER A 46 27.94 -42.98 -85.82
N PRO A 47 27.39 -42.58 -84.65
CA PRO A 47 26.27 -41.66 -84.60
C PRO A 47 26.53 -40.30 -85.28
N GLN A 48 27.80 -39.98 -85.62
CA GLN A 48 28.13 -38.80 -86.41
C GLN A 48 27.85 -39.00 -87.91
N ASP A 49 27.84 -40.24 -88.41
CA ASP A 49 27.56 -40.56 -89.81
C ASP A 49 26.06 -40.61 -90.10
N THR A 50 25.25 -41.09 -89.15
CA THR A 50 23.79 -40.91 -89.20
C THR A 50 23.44 -39.43 -89.06
N MET A 51 24.04 -38.71 -88.11
CA MET A 51 23.82 -37.26 -87.95
C MET A 51 24.30 -36.44 -89.17
N ARG A 52 25.33 -36.87 -89.91
CA ARG A 52 25.72 -36.22 -91.19
C ARG A 52 24.67 -36.42 -92.27
N LYS A 53 24.21 -37.65 -92.48
CA LYS A 53 23.19 -37.96 -93.49
C LYS A 53 21.85 -37.30 -93.17
N ALA A 54 21.49 -37.20 -91.90
CA ALA A 54 20.33 -36.43 -91.45
C ALA A 54 20.48 -34.92 -91.77
N LYS A 55 21.68 -34.32 -91.66
CA LYS A 55 21.93 -32.92 -92.07
C LYS A 55 21.83 -32.73 -93.59
N GLU A 56 22.37 -33.66 -94.37
CA GLU A 56 22.29 -33.64 -95.83
C GLU A 56 20.83 -33.78 -96.31
N LEU A 57 20.07 -34.73 -95.74
CA LEU A 57 18.64 -34.87 -96.01
C LEU A 57 17.84 -33.64 -95.56
N PHE A 58 18.10 -33.07 -94.38
CA PHE A 58 17.43 -31.86 -93.92
C PHE A 58 17.67 -30.67 -94.88
N GLY A 59 18.90 -30.51 -95.38
CA GLY A 59 19.24 -29.50 -96.39
C GLY A 59 18.61 -29.74 -97.77
N LEU A 60 18.30 -30.99 -98.12
CA LEU A 60 17.52 -31.33 -99.31
C LEU A 60 16.01 -31.06 -99.10
N CYS A 61 15.49 -31.14 -97.88
CA CYS A 61 14.12 -30.75 -97.57
C CYS A 61 13.93 -29.23 -97.57
N ASP A 62 14.80 -28.50 -96.86
CA ASP A 62 14.68 -27.05 -96.65
C ASP A 62 15.39 -26.24 -97.74
N LYS A 63 14.95 -26.40 -98.99
CA LYS A 63 15.47 -25.67 -100.17
C LYS A 63 15.22 -24.15 -100.11
N GLU A 64 14.53 -23.66 -99.08
CA GLU A 64 14.21 -22.24 -98.84
C GLU A 64 14.96 -21.66 -97.62
N ASN A 65 15.81 -22.46 -96.92
CA ASN A 65 16.58 -22.09 -95.72
C ASN A 65 15.74 -21.48 -94.57
N LYS A 66 14.57 -22.05 -94.31
CA LYS A 66 13.63 -21.66 -93.24
C LYS A 66 14.11 -22.05 -91.84
N GLY A 67 14.95 -23.08 -91.73
CA GLY A 67 15.33 -23.74 -90.48
C GLY A 67 14.32 -24.77 -89.97
N PHE A 68 13.31 -25.13 -90.77
CA PHE A 68 12.26 -26.11 -90.44
C PHE A 68 11.67 -26.73 -91.72
N ILE A 69 11.18 -27.98 -91.63
CA ILE A 69 10.55 -28.68 -92.75
C ILE A 69 9.03 -28.74 -92.52
N THR A 70 8.24 -28.12 -93.39
CA THR A 70 6.78 -28.30 -93.37
C THR A 70 6.37 -29.65 -93.97
N LYS A 71 5.15 -30.12 -93.67
CA LYS A 71 4.54 -31.31 -94.32
C LYS A 71 4.57 -31.23 -95.86
N ARG A 72 4.47 -30.02 -96.44
CA ARG A 72 4.62 -29.77 -97.89
C ARG A 72 6.07 -29.81 -98.37
N ASP A 73 7.01 -29.36 -97.56
CA ASP A 73 8.43 -29.42 -97.88
C ASP A 73 8.95 -30.86 -97.88
N LEU A 74 8.48 -31.71 -96.95
CA LEU A 74 8.75 -33.15 -97.01
C LEU A 74 8.09 -33.81 -98.23
N GLN A 75 6.83 -33.50 -98.53
CA GLN A 75 6.13 -34.00 -99.73
C GLN A 75 6.81 -33.60 -101.06
N ARG A 76 7.63 -32.54 -101.11
CA ARG A 76 8.43 -32.20 -102.30
C ARG A 76 9.54 -33.23 -102.61
N LEU A 77 9.95 -34.07 -101.66
CA LEU A 77 10.93 -35.14 -101.91
C LEU A 77 10.34 -36.41 -102.54
N GLN A 78 9.04 -36.43 -102.87
CA GLN A 78 8.40 -37.53 -103.59
C GLN A 78 9.06 -37.85 -104.96
N GLY A 79 9.89 -36.96 -105.50
CA GLY A 79 10.74 -37.19 -106.68
C GLY A 79 12.22 -37.51 -106.40
N GLU A 80 12.69 -37.43 -105.16
CA GLU A 80 14.10 -37.61 -104.75
C GLU A 80 14.29 -38.80 -103.77
N VAL A 81 13.22 -39.26 -103.11
CA VAL A 81 13.23 -40.38 -102.15
C VAL A 81 12.16 -41.41 -102.54
N PRO A 82 12.45 -42.72 -102.55
CA PRO A 82 11.53 -43.77 -103.01
C PRO A 82 10.48 -44.15 -101.95
N LEU A 83 9.64 -43.19 -101.55
CA LEU A 83 8.54 -43.39 -100.60
C LEU A 83 7.22 -42.88 -101.19
N THR A 84 6.11 -43.55 -100.86
CA THR A 84 4.76 -43.05 -101.21
C THR A 84 4.40 -41.83 -100.36
N PRO A 85 3.51 -40.93 -100.82
CA PRO A 85 3.13 -39.75 -100.04
C PRO A 85 2.49 -40.14 -98.70
N GLU A 86 1.76 -41.26 -98.65
CA GLU A 86 1.16 -41.80 -97.42
C GLU A 86 2.22 -42.31 -96.41
N GLN A 87 3.26 -42.98 -96.89
CA GLN A 87 4.40 -43.38 -96.04
C GLN A 87 5.14 -42.15 -95.51
N LEU A 88 5.38 -41.18 -96.39
CA LEU A 88 6.08 -39.93 -96.06
C LEU A 88 5.28 -39.07 -95.08
N GLU A 89 3.95 -39.14 -95.14
CA GLU A 89 3.01 -38.57 -94.18
C GLU A 89 3.10 -39.26 -92.81
N SER A 90 3.15 -40.60 -92.76
CA SER A 90 3.36 -41.32 -91.49
C SER A 90 4.75 -41.08 -90.87
N VAL A 91 5.79 -40.87 -91.69
CA VAL A 91 7.13 -40.48 -91.24
C VAL A 91 7.14 -39.04 -90.73
N PHE A 92 6.35 -38.13 -91.33
CA PHE A 92 6.18 -36.79 -90.78
C PHE A 92 5.52 -36.85 -89.39
N GLU A 93 4.46 -37.65 -89.23
CA GLU A 93 3.69 -37.74 -87.99
C GLU A 93 4.39 -38.52 -86.85
N SER A 94 5.41 -39.35 -87.15
CA SER A 94 6.26 -39.97 -86.12
C SER A 94 7.45 -39.09 -85.70
N LEU A 95 7.91 -38.20 -86.58
CA LEU A 95 8.97 -37.23 -86.28
C LEU A 95 8.41 -35.94 -85.62
N ASP A 96 7.20 -35.49 -85.97
CA ASP A 96 6.52 -34.30 -85.41
C ASP A 96 5.91 -34.63 -84.05
N ARG A 97 6.79 -34.85 -83.06
CA ARG A 97 6.42 -35.24 -81.68
C ARG A 97 5.53 -34.19 -81.01
N ASP A 98 5.79 -32.92 -81.28
CA ASP A 98 5.02 -31.79 -80.76
C ASP A 98 3.72 -31.52 -81.56
N ARG A 99 3.52 -32.22 -82.69
CA ARG A 99 2.38 -32.08 -83.62
C ARG A 99 2.15 -30.64 -84.08
N ASN A 100 3.24 -29.91 -84.25
CA ASN A 100 3.23 -28.48 -84.51
C ASN A 100 3.13 -28.14 -86.02
N GLY A 101 3.35 -29.13 -86.91
CA GLY A 101 3.30 -29.00 -88.37
C GLY A 101 4.64 -28.66 -89.04
N PHE A 102 5.73 -28.57 -88.28
CA PHE A 102 7.05 -28.14 -88.69
C PHE A 102 8.15 -29.00 -88.01
N LEU A 103 8.78 -29.91 -88.75
CA LEU A 103 9.93 -30.65 -88.21
C LEU A 103 11.12 -29.71 -88.05
N THR A 104 11.54 -29.50 -86.81
CA THR A 104 12.82 -28.84 -86.51
C THR A 104 13.99 -29.76 -86.87
N PRO A 105 15.22 -29.23 -87.01
CA PRO A 105 16.40 -30.07 -87.20
C PRO A 105 16.56 -31.09 -86.06
N LEU A 106 16.29 -30.70 -84.81
CA LEU A 106 16.50 -31.59 -83.66
C LEU A 106 15.58 -32.80 -83.72
N GLU A 107 14.27 -32.60 -83.92
CA GLU A 107 13.29 -33.69 -84.06
C GLU A 107 13.64 -34.63 -85.22
N PHE A 108 13.98 -34.07 -86.39
CA PHE A 108 14.36 -34.87 -87.56
C PHE A 108 15.60 -35.73 -87.32
N HIS A 109 16.62 -35.23 -86.59
CA HIS A 109 17.86 -35.98 -86.35
C HIS A 109 17.72 -36.99 -85.21
N THR A 110 16.98 -36.64 -84.15
CA THR A 110 16.72 -37.53 -83.02
C THR A 110 15.81 -38.69 -83.43
N GLY A 111 14.67 -38.41 -84.07
CA GLY A 111 13.73 -39.45 -84.48
C GLY A 111 14.28 -40.39 -85.55
N LEU A 112 15.09 -39.89 -86.50
CA LEU A 112 15.77 -40.74 -87.49
C LEU A 112 16.94 -41.55 -86.88
N GLY A 113 17.42 -41.18 -85.69
CA GLY A 113 18.38 -41.96 -84.90
C GLY A 113 17.70 -43.10 -84.16
N GLU A 114 16.67 -42.78 -83.36
CA GLU A 114 15.89 -43.77 -82.58
C GLU A 114 15.27 -44.86 -83.47
N LEU A 115 14.81 -44.51 -84.69
CA LEU A 115 14.25 -45.48 -85.65
C LEU A 115 15.30 -46.45 -86.23
N VAL A 116 16.59 -46.17 -86.08
CA VAL A 116 17.69 -47.10 -86.39
C VAL A 116 18.07 -47.88 -85.13
N GLU A 117 17.99 -47.23 -83.97
CA GLU A 117 18.03 -47.77 -82.60
C GLU A 117 17.31 -49.13 -82.44
N GLU A 118 16.02 -49.13 -82.78
CA GLU A 118 15.09 -50.24 -82.53
C GLU A 118 15.19 -51.42 -83.54
N CYS A 119 16.05 -51.33 -84.55
CA CYS A 119 16.10 -52.28 -85.67
C CYS A 119 17.21 -53.34 -85.61
N GLU A 120 18.08 -53.35 -84.59
CA GLU A 120 19.10 -54.40 -84.44
C GLU A 120 18.58 -55.57 -83.57
N GLU A 121 18.35 -56.72 -84.21
CA GLU A 121 17.99 -57.98 -83.55
C GLU A 121 19.14 -58.48 -82.67
N LYS A 122 19.02 -58.35 -81.35
CA LYS A 122 20.03 -58.80 -80.38
C LYS A 122 20.27 -60.31 -80.46
N ASP A 123 21.53 -60.72 -80.33
CA ASP A 123 21.93 -62.13 -80.42
C ASP A 123 21.24 -62.95 -79.29
N PRO A 124 20.64 -64.13 -79.60
CA PRO A 124 20.11 -65.02 -78.57
C PRO A 124 21.13 -65.48 -77.51
N ALA A 125 22.44 -65.34 -77.76
CA ALA A 125 23.50 -65.49 -76.74
C ALA A 125 23.52 -64.35 -75.71
N GLU A 126 23.37 -63.08 -76.14
CA GLU A 126 23.29 -61.92 -75.23
C GLU A 126 22.05 -62.00 -74.35
N LEU A 127 20.92 -62.43 -74.92
CA LEU A 127 19.67 -62.65 -74.18
C LEU A 127 19.81 -63.77 -73.13
N ARG A 128 20.68 -64.77 -73.37
CA ARG A 128 21.00 -65.81 -72.38
C ARG A 128 21.90 -65.29 -71.27
N PHE A 129 22.94 -64.53 -71.59
CA PHE A 129 23.85 -63.99 -70.57
C PHE A 129 23.19 -62.91 -69.69
N THR A 130 22.35 -62.06 -70.27
CA THR A 130 21.57 -61.08 -69.49
C THR A 130 20.57 -61.77 -68.56
N GLN A 131 19.96 -62.89 -68.96
CA GLN A 131 19.15 -63.73 -68.05
C GLN A 131 19.99 -64.29 -66.90
N ILE A 132 21.21 -64.78 -67.15
CA ILE A 132 22.14 -65.26 -66.09
C ILE A 132 22.51 -64.13 -65.12
N LEU A 133 22.77 -62.91 -65.61
CA LEU A 133 23.02 -61.74 -64.77
C LEU A 133 21.80 -61.37 -63.89
N ILE A 134 20.58 -61.57 -64.39
CA ILE A 134 19.34 -61.36 -63.62
C ILE A 134 19.15 -62.46 -62.56
N GLU A 135 19.39 -63.73 -62.91
CA GLU A 135 19.27 -64.87 -61.99
C GLU A 135 20.31 -64.83 -60.85
N LEU A 136 21.52 -64.33 -61.13
CA LEU A 136 22.52 -64.04 -60.10
C LEU A 136 22.19 -62.79 -59.25
N GLY A 137 21.29 -61.92 -59.72
CA GLY A 137 21.02 -60.60 -59.10
C GLY A 137 22.14 -59.58 -59.35
N ALA A 138 22.96 -59.79 -60.38
CA ALA A 138 24.03 -58.89 -60.81
C ALA A 138 23.50 -57.64 -61.53
N ASP A 139 22.29 -57.72 -62.09
CA ASP A 139 21.58 -56.71 -62.89
C ASP A 139 21.38 -55.34 -62.22
N LYS A 140 21.52 -55.26 -60.89
CA LYS A 140 21.41 -54.03 -60.09
C LYS A 140 22.71 -53.66 -59.38
N LEU A 141 23.73 -54.52 -59.45
CA LEU A 141 25.02 -54.39 -58.76
C LEU A 141 26.14 -53.95 -59.70
N LEU A 142 26.12 -54.46 -60.93
CA LEU A 142 27.10 -54.15 -61.98
C LEU A 142 26.52 -53.05 -62.88
N LYS A 143 27.30 -51.99 -63.13
CA LYS A 143 26.86 -50.82 -63.91
C LYS A 143 27.07 -51.05 -65.41
N ASP A 144 28.28 -51.49 -65.75
CA ASP A 144 28.77 -51.55 -67.13
C ASP A 144 28.46 -52.94 -67.75
N GLN A 145 27.17 -53.29 -67.72
CA GLN A 145 26.66 -54.62 -68.10
C GLN A 145 26.95 -54.97 -69.57
N TRP A 146 27.04 -53.95 -70.44
CA TRP A 146 27.40 -54.12 -71.85
C TRP A 146 28.84 -54.60 -72.05
N GLU A 147 29.79 -54.17 -71.21
CA GLU A 147 31.19 -54.63 -71.26
C GLU A 147 31.28 -56.12 -70.92
N LEU A 148 30.49 -56.55 -69.93
CA LEU A 148 30.31 -57.95 -69.56
C LEU A 148 29.63 -58.77 -70.65
N CYS A 149 28.63 -58.20 -71.35
CA CYS A 149 27.98 -58.87 -72.48
C CYS A 149 28.94 -59.05 -73.67
N SER A 150 29.76 -58.03 -74.00
CA SER A 150 30.81 -58.17 -75.01
C SER A 150 31.82 -59.23 -74.60
N LEU A 151 32.36 -59.14 -73.37
CA LEU A 151 33.32 -60.11 -72.83
C LEU A 151 32.77 -61.54 -72.88
N TRP A 152 31.51 -61.76 -72.51
CA TRP A 152 30.86 -63.06 -72.61
C TRP A 152 30.79 -63.55 -74.06
N CYS A 153 30.30 -62.70 -74.98
CA CYS A 153 30.17 -63.06 -76.39
C CYS A 153 31.51 -63.35 -77.06
N ASP A 154 32.57 -62.61 -76.70
CA ASP A 154 33.91 -62.80 -77.24
C ASP A 154 34.59 -64.05 -76.64
N LEU A 155 34.43 -64.28 -75.33
CA LEU A 155 34.90 -65.49 -74.67
C LEU A 155 34.18 -66.75 -75.18
N GLN A 156 32.88 -66.65 -75.50
CA GLN A 156 32.09 -67.72 -76.10
C GLN A 156 32.53 -68.08 -77.54
N LYS A 157 33.08 -67.12 -78.30
CA LYS A 157 33.65 -67.35 -79.64
C LYS A 157 35.06 -67.95 -79.57
N ASP A 158 35.92 -67.40 -78.71
CA ASP A 158 37.35 -67.70 -78.71
C ASP A 158 37.75 -68.86 -77.78
N ARG A 159 37.13 -68.99 -76.61
CA ARG A 159 37.48 -69.98 -75.55
C ARG A 159 36.27 -70.35 -74.67
N PRO A 160 35.31 -71.16 -75.18
CA PRO A 160 34.10 -71.52 -74.44
C PRO A 160 34.37 -72.24 -73.11
N GLU A 161 35.54 -72.88 -72.93
CA GLU A 161 35.93 -73.53 -71.67
C GLU A 161 36.11 -72.54 -70.51
N MET A 162 36.33 -71.26 -70.82
CA MET A 162 36.55 -70.20 -69.82
C MET A 162 35.24 -69.58 -69.29
N LEU A 163 34.09 -69.85 -69.93
CA LEU A 163 32.80 -69.29 -69.53
C LEU A 163 32.40 -69.72 -68.10
N ASN A 164 32.64 -70.99 -67.75
CA ASN A 164 32.39 -71.49 -66.40
C ASN A 164 33.19 -70.73 -65.34
N LEU A 165 34.46 -70.39 -65.62
CA LEU A 165 35.30 -69.63 -64.69
C LEU A 165 34.81 -68.18 -64.55
N LEU A 166 34.28 -67.59 -65.63
CA LEU A 166 33.64 -66.27 -65.58
C LEU A 166 32.35 -66.32 -64.74
N GLU A 167 31.54 -67.37 -64.86
CA GLU A 167 30.32 -67.59 -64.05
C GLU A 167 30.64 -67.85 -62.56
N GLU A 168 31.69 -68.64 -62.26
CA GLU A 168 32.22 -68.85 -60.90
C GLU A 168 32.72 -67.54 -60.28
N ILE A 169 33.47 -66.72 -61.04
CA ILE A 169 33.95 -65.41 -60.58
C ILE A 169 32.78 -64.43 -60.36
N LEU A 170 31.80 -64.40 -61.28
CA LEU A 170 30.64 -63.51 -61.17
C LEU A 170 29.75 -63.89 -60.00
N SER A 171 29.42 -65.17 -59.83
CA SER A 171 28.62 -65.65 -58.70
C SER A 171 29.31 -65.40 -57.36
N HIS A 172 30.63 -65.62 -57.26
CA HIS A 172 31.41 -65.32 -56.06
C HIS A 172 31.48 -63.81 -55.76
N ALA A 173 31.73 -62.97 -56.77
CA ALA A 173 31.77 -61.52 -56.61
C ALA A 173 30.40 -60.93 -56.23
N VAL A 174 29.32 -61.42 -56.85
CA VAL A 174 27.95 -61.00 -56.56
C VAL A 174 27.51 -61.45 -55.17
N ALA A 175 27.85 -62.67 -54.73
CA ALA A 175 27.60 -63.11 -53.36
C ALA A 175 28.29 -62.17 -52.34
N HIS A 176 29.58 -61.87 -52.53
CA HIS A 176 30.32 -60.95 -51.67
C HIS A 176 29.76 -59.51 -51.69
N LEU A 177 29.30 -59.01 -52.84
CA LEU A 177 28.64 -57.69 -52.93
C LEU A 177 27.29 -57.69 -52.19
N GLN A 178 26.49 -58.75 -52.33
CA GLN A 178 25.23 -58.88 -51.59
C GLN A 178 25.45 -58.98 -50.08
N ASP A 179 26.47 -59.71 -49.62
CA ASP A 179 26.80 -59.82 -48.20
C ASP A 179 27.31 -58.49 -47.64
N ALA A 180 28.17 -57.76 -48.36
CA ALA A 180 28.59 -56.41 -47.97
C ALA A 180 27.41 -55.41 -47.90
N LEU A 181 26.39 -55.57 -48.76
CA LEU A 181 25.16 -54.78 -48.68
C LEU A 181 24.29 -55.19 -47.47
N ARG A 182 24.17 -56.49 -47.17
CA ARG A 182 23.49 -56.98 -45.96
C ARG A 182 24.19 -56.46 -44.69
N GLU A 183 25.52 -56.46 -44.66
CA GLU A 183 26.30 -55.88 -43.56
C GLU A 183 26.08 -54.37 -43.42
N ARG A 184 26.09 -53.61 -44.53
CA ARG A 184 25.73 -52.18 -44.53
C ARG A 184 24.33 -51.97 -43.94
N ASP A 185 23.33 -52.71 -44.40
CA ASP A 185 21.94 -52.49 -44.01
C ASP A 185 21.72 -52.83 -42.52
N ASN A 186 22.35 -53.91 -42.03
CA ASN A 186 22.40 -54.22 -40.60
C ASN A 186 23.08 -53.09 -39.78
N LEU A 187 24.20 -52.55 -40.28
CA LEU A 187 24.90 -51.43 -39.63
C LEU A 187 24.04 -50.15 -39.63
N GLU A 188 23.38 -49.80 -40.73
CA GLU A 188 22.44 -48.69 -40.81
C GLU A 188 21.26 -48.87 -39.84
N GLU A 189 20.67 -50.07 -39.75
CA GLU A 189 19.64 -50.34 -38.74
C GLU A 189 20.16 -50.18 -37.31
N THR A 190 21.36 -50.66 -36.98
CA THR A 190 21.91 -50.46 -35.63
C THR A 190 22.24 -48.99 -35.34
N LEU A 191 22.67 -48.21 -36.33
CA LEU A 191 22.88 -46.76 -36.19
C LEU A 191 21.54 -46.05 -35.95
N ARG A 192 20.50 -46.30 -36.76
CA ARG A 192 19.17 -45.70 -36.59
C ARG A 192 18.57 -46.02 -35.22
N ARG A 193 18.69 -47.28 -34.75
CA ARG A 193 18.25 -47.68 -33.40
C ARG A 193 19.03 -46.95 -32.30
N ARG A 194 20.34 -46.70 -32.49
CA ARG A 194 21.13 -45.88 -31.57
C ARG A 194 20.73 -44.42 -31.62
N GLU A 195 20.45 -43.86 -32.79
CA GLU A 195 19.96 -42.48 -32.94
C GLU A 195 18.63 -42.33 -32.19
N ASP A 196 17.65 -43.21 -32.45
CA ASP A 196 16.37 -43.28 -31.72
C ASP A 196 16.55 -43.34 -30.19
N ASP A 197 17.48 -44.16 -29.69
CA ASP A 197 17.73 -44.30 -28.25
C ASP A 197 18.39 -43.05 -27.63
N HIS A 198 19.33 -42.39 -28.33
CA HIS A 198 19.85 -41.10 -27.89
C HIS A 198 18.75 -40.04 -27.88
N ASP A 199 17.92 -40.00 -28.93
CA ASP A 199 16.83 -39.05 -29.06
C ASP A 199 15.78 -39.22 -27.96
N ARG A 200 15.45 -40.47 -27.57
CA ARG A 200 14.60 -40.79 -26.41
C ARG A 200 15.20 -40.25 -25.11
N VAL A 201 16.49 -40.50 -24.85
CA VAL A 201 17.18 -40.03 -23.63
C VAL A 201 17.28 -38.51 -23.59
N VAL A 202 17.52 -37.86 -24.73
CA VAL A 202 17.53 -36.39 -24.84
C VAL A 202 16.15 -35.80 -24.54
N ARG A 203 15.08 -36.39 -25.09
CA ARG A 203 13.69 -35.96 -24.78
C ARG A 203 13.35 -36.12 -23.30
N SER A 204 13.64 -37.28 -22.69
CA SER A 204 13.36 -37.49 -21.26
C SER A 204 14.16 -36.53 -20.36
N LEU A 205 15.42 -36.21 -20.70
CA LEU A 205 16.21 -35.21 -19.96
C LEU A 205 15.63 -33.79 -20.08
N TYR A 206 15.03 -33.42 -21.22
CA TYR A 206 14.30 -32.16 -21.35
C TYR A 206 12.98 -32.16 -20.56
N GLU A 207 12.23 -33.27 -20.59
CA GLU A 207 10.99 -33.42 -19.81
C GLU A 207 11.26 -33.35 -18.29
N ASP A 208 12.27 -34.06 -17.80
CA ASP A 208 12.72 -34.01 -16.39
C ASP A 208 13.14 -32.60 -15.98
N LEU A 209 13.90 -31.89 -16.83
CA LEU A 209 14.32 -30.51 -16.57
C LEU A 209 13.14 -29.54 -16.57
N GLU A 210 12.18 -29.70 -17.49
CA GLU A 210 10.98 -28.85 -17.52
C GLU A 210 10.07 -29.11 -16.31
N ASN A 211 9.97 -30.36 -15.85
CA ASN A 211 9.22 -30.74 -14.66
C ASN A 211 9.86 -30.17 -13.38
N GLN A 212 11.18 -30.31 -13.22
CA GLN A 212 11.92 -29.66 -12.12
C GLN A 212 11.77 -28.13 -12.15
N LEU A 213 11.78 -27.52 -13.34
CA LEU A 213 11.58 -26.08 -13.50
C LEU A 213 10.15 -25.64 -13.14
N LYS A 214 9.13 -26.44 -13.44
CA LYS A 214 7.73 -26.22 -13.00
C LYS A 214 7.62 -26.33 -11.48
N GLU A 215 8.10 -27.43 -10.90
CA GLU A 215 8.12 -27.65 -9.45
C GLU A 215 8.78 -26.49 -8.70
N GLU A 216 9.98 -26.06 -9.10
CA GLU A 216 10.69 -24.97 -8.43
C GLU A 216 10.00 -23.62 -8.59
N ARG A 217 9.24 -23.40 -9.66
CA ARG A 217 8.36 -22.22 -9.80
C ARG A 217 7.17 -22.31 -8.85
N GLU A 218 6.50 -23.45 -8.75
CA GLU A 218 5.35 -23.66 -7.86
C GLU A 218 5.73 -23.61 -6.37
N LYS A 219 6.87 -24.19 -5.98
CA LYS A 219 7.45 -24.07 -4.63
C LYS A 219 7.76 -22.61 -4.26
N ARG A 220 8.27 -21.81 -5.22
CA ARG A 220 8.50 -20.37 -4.99
C ARG A 220 7.20 -19.58 -4.88
N LEU A 221 6.25 -19.81 -5.78
CA LEU A 221 4.93 -19.15 -5.75
C LEU A 221 4.16 -19.46 -4.46
N THR A 222 4.16 -20.71 -3.99
CA THR A 222 3.52 -21.10 -2.73
C THR A 222 4.24 -20.51 -1.51
N LEU A 223 5.58 -20.53 -1.49
CA LEU A 223 6.38 -19.92 -0.43
C LEU A 223 6.17 -18.40 -0.33
N ASP A 224 6.16 -17.69 -1.46
CA ASP A 224 5.97 -16.23 -1.46
C ASP A 224 4.51 -15.83 -1.22
N SER A 225 3.53 -16.66 -1.62
CA SER A 225 2.12 -16.51 -1.23
C SER A 225 1.93 -16.68 0.28
N ALA A 226 2.56 -17.70 0.88
CA ALA A 226 2.56 -17.89 2.33
C ALA A 226 3.18 -16.69 3.06
N ARG A 227 4.38 -16.25 2.64
CA ARG A 227 5.06 -15.07 3.20
C ARG A 227 4.25 -13.78 3.05
N GLN A 228 3.44 -13.63 2.00
CA GLN A 228 2.51 -12.51 1.84
C GLN A 228 1.31 -12.65 2.77
N GLY A 229 0.82 -13.86 2.99
CA GLY A 229 -0.17 -14.20 4.03
C GLY A 229 0.32 -13.83 5.42
N ASP A 230 1.51 -14.29 5.84
CA ASP A 230 2.12 -14.02 7.14
C ASP A 230 2.22 -12.51 7.40
N LYS A 231 2.76 -11.76 6.44
CA LYS A 231 2.89 -10.29 6.51
C LYS A 231 1.53 -9.59 6.60
N ARG A 232 0.54 -10.06 5.83
CA ARG A 232 -0.82 -9.53 5.88
C ARG A 232 -1.48 -9.80 7.23
N GLU A 233 -1.26 -10.99 7.82
CA GLU A 233 -1.78 -11.29 9.15
C GLU A 233 -1.10 -10.45 10.22
N GLN A 234 0.24 -10.32 10.19
CA GLN A 234 0.99 -9.44 11.09
C GLN A 234 0.46 -8.00 11.06
N LEU A 235 0.26 -7.42 9.86
CA LEU A 235 -0.32 -6.08 9.71
C LEU A 235 -1.77 -6.01 10.22
N LEU A 236 -2.58 -7.05 10.04
CA LEU A 236 -3.93 -7.11 10.61
C LEU A 236 -3.94 -7.25 12.14
N GLN A 237 -2.96 -7.95 12.73
CA GLN A 237 -2.78 -8.03 14.17
C GLN A 237 -2.31 -6.67 14.74
N GLU A 238 -1.34 -6.00 14.11
CA GLU A 238 -0.91 -4.65 14.48
C GLU A 238 -2.04 -3.62 14.40
N LEU A 239 -2.85 -3.65 13.32
CA LEU A 239 -4.02 -2.79 13.17
C LEU A 239 -5.03 -3.01 14.29
N ARG A 240 -5.38 -4.27 14.61
CA ARG A 240 -6.31 -4.59 15.72
C ARG A 240 -5.79 -4.09 17.08
N MET A 241 -4.49 -4.24 17.35
CA MET A 241 -3.90 -3.72 18.58
C MET A 241 -3.98 -2.18 18.63
N ARG A 242 -3.75 -1.50 17.51
CA ARG A 242 -3.86 -0.04 17.41
C ARG A 242 -5.30 0.46 17.51
N GLU A 243 -6.26 -0.28 16.96
CA GLU A 243 -7.69 -0.03 17.13
C GLU A 243 -8.08 -0.11 18.61
N GLN A 244 -7.62 -1.14 19.33
CA GLN A 244 -7.85 -1.28 20.78
C GLN A 244 -7.16 -0.18 21.62
N GLU A 245 -5.93 0.21 21.27
CA GLU A 245 -5.22 1.34 21.90
C GLU A 245 -5.98 2.67 21.68
N LEU A 246 -6.55 2.88 20.49
CA LEU A 246 -7.37 4.04 20.15
C LEU A 246 -8.72 4.02 20.89
N GLU A 247 -9.41 2.88 20.96
CA GLU A 247 -10.65 2.75 21.74
C GLU A 247 -10.43 3.04 23.22
N PHE A 248 -9.35 2.50 23.82
CA PHE A 248 -8.99 2.73 25.22
C PHE A 248 -8.61 4.20 25.51
N THR A 249 -7.93 4.87 24.59
CA THR A 249 -7.62 6.30 24.75
C THR A 249 -8.86 7.18 24.56
N LEU A 250 -9.78 6.80 23.67
CA LEU A 250 -11.07 7.49 23.47
C LEU A 250 -12.04 7.31 24.66
N THR A 251 -12.13 6.13 25.29
CA THR A 251 -12.93 5.97 26.51
C THR A 251 -12.36 6.81 27.66
N LYS A 252 -11.05 6.75 27.89
CA LYS A 252 -10.35 7.56 28.89
C LYS A 252 -10.50 9.07 28.63
N GLN A 253 -10.51 9.52 27.37
CA GLN A 253 -10.81 10.92 27.05
C GLN A 253 -12.24 11.29 27.45
N ARG A 254 -13.24 10.47 27.12
CA ARG A 254 -14.65 10.71 27.48
C ARG A 254 -14.85 10.79 29.00
N GLU A 255 -14.17 9.94 29.77
CA GLU A 255 -14.16 9.98 31.24
C GLU A 255 -13.58 11.31 31.78
N LEU A 256 -12.44 11.75 31.24
CA LEU A 256 -11.80 13.00 31.65
C LEU A 256 -12.64 14.22 31.26
N GLU A 257 -13.26 14.22 30.07
CA GLU A 257 -14.21 15.25 29.67
C GLU A 257 -15.44 15.30 30.58
N ALA A 258 -16.00 14.15 30.95
CA ALA A 258 -17.13 14.08 31.89
C ALA A 258 -16.74 14.63 33.27
N ARG A 259 -15.53 14.30 33.75
CA ARG A 259 -14.99 14.83 35.01
C ARG A 259 -14.75 16.33 34.97
N ILE A 260 -14.27 16.87 33.85
CA ILE A 260 -14.14 18.32 33.65
C ILE A 260 -15.52 18.99 33.67
N LYS A 261 -16.50 18.45 32.94
CA LYS A 261 -17.89 18.96 32.91
C LYS A 261 -18.51 19.00 34.31
N ALA A 262 -18.31 17.95 35.12
CA ALA A 262 -18.75 17.91 36.52
C ALA A 262 -18.06 18.99 37.38
N LEU A 263 -16.72 19.08 37.35
CA LEU A 263 -15.97 20.08 38.11
C LEU A 263 -16.31 21.53 37.71
N CYS A 264 -16.62 21.78 36.44
CA CYS A 264 -17.13 23.08 35.98
C CYS A 264 -18.52 23.39 36.54
N GLN A 265 -19.41 22.41 36.61
CA GLN A 265 -20.73 22.57 37.24
C GLN A 265 -20.60 22.83 38.75
N ASP A 266 -19.76 22.09 39.46
CA ASP A 266 -19.52 22.28 40.90
C ASP A 266 -18.88 23.64 41.20
N GLN A 267 -17.93 24.08 40.35
CA GLN A 267 -17.36 25.42 40.45
C GLN A 267 -18.42 26.50 40.21
N SER A 268 -19.34 26.31 39.27
CA SER A 268 -20.47 27.22 39.02
C SER A 268 -21.42 27.25 40.23
N ASN A 269 -21.79 26.09 40.76
CA ASN A 269 -22.63 25.94 41.95
C ASN A 269 -22.01 26.68 43.17
N THR A 270 -20.72 26.45 43.42
CA THR A 270 -19.98 27.07 44.53
C THR A 270 -19.83 28.58 44.35
N ARG A 271 -19.62 29.07 43.11
CA ARG A 271 -19.61 30.51 42.81
C ARG A 271 -20.98 31.15 43.10
N GLY A 272 -22.07 30.51 42.67
CA GLY A 272 -23.43 30.99 42.96
C GLY A 272 -23.78 30.98 44.44
N GLN A 273 -23.33 29.97 45.20
CA GLN A 273 -23.46 29.93 46.65
C GLN A 273 -22.65 31.06 47.32
N ASN A 274 -21.40 31.28 46.93
CA ASN A 274 -20.58 32.36 47.45
C ASN A 274 -21.16 33.74 47.15
N GLN A 275 -21.75 33.96 45.96
CA GLN A 275 -22.46 35.20 45.63
C GLN A 275 -23.68 35.42 46.52
N ARG A 276 -24.50 34.38 46.77
CA ARG A 276 -25.63 34.45 47.72
C ARG A 276 -25.16 34.76 49.14
N LEU A 277 -24.09 34.12 49.60
CA LEU A 277 -23.49 34.40 50.90
C LEU A 277 -22.92 35.83 50.98
N GLN A 278 -22.35 36.36 49.90
CA GLN A 278 -21.85 37.74 49.83
C GLN A 278 -23.00 38.76 49.94
N LEU A 279 -24.13 38.52 49.27
CA LEU A 279 -25.33 39.35 49.39
C LEU A 279 -25.87 39.32 50.83
N VAL A 280 -26.13 38.14 51.39
CA VAL A 280 -26.63 38.02 52.78
C VAL A 280 -25.64 38.61 53.81
N ASN A 281 -24.33 38.55 53.57
CA ASN A 281 -23.34 39.23 54.41
C ASN A 281 -23.28 40.76 54.20
N ALA A 282 -23.78 41.30 53.09
CA ALA A 282 -23.98 42.74 52.91
C ALA A 282 -25.26 43.19 53.64
N ASP A 283 -26.38 42.51 53.39
CA ASP A 283 -27.68 42.79 54.03
C ASP A 283 -27.57 42.78 55.57
N LEU A 284 -26.86 41.78 56.13
CA LEU A 284 -26.61 41.69 57.58
C LEU A 284 -25.63 42.75 58.11
N ARG A 285 -24.76 43.33 57.28
CA ARG A 285 -23.90 44.44 57.69
C ARG A 285 -24.66 45.75 57.69
N GLU A 286 -25.50 45.97 56.67
CA GLU A 286 -26.41 47.12 56.60
C GLU A 286 -27.32 47.15 57.83
N GLN A 287 -27.99 46.03 58.16
CA GLN A 287 -28.80 45.91 59.39
C GLN A 287 -28.00 46.12 60.69
N LEU A 288 -26.72 45.69 60.73
CA LEU A 288 -25.84 45.94 61.87
C LEU A 288 -25.35 47.39 61.95
N GLU A 289 -25.33 48.12 60.84
CA GLU A 289 -24.98 49.55 60.79
C GLU A 289 -26.21 50.42 61.09
N GLU A 290 -27.38 50.10 60.55
CA GLU A 290 -28.67 50.68 60.92
C GLU A 290 -28.91 50.60 62.44
N SER A 291 -28.85 49.39 63.01
CA SER A 291 -29.08 49.18 64.45
C SER A 291 -28.00 49.81 65.35
N ARG A 292 -26.76 49.96 64.87
CA ARG A 292 -25.73 50.76 65.53
C ARG A 292 -26.06 52.25 65.51
N GLU A 293 -26.52 52.77 64.37
CA GLU A 293 -26.94 54.17 64.28
C GLU A 293 -28.16 54.44 65.17
N GLU A 294 -29.16 53.56 65.18
CA GLU A 294 -30.33 53.66 66.07
C GLU A 294 -29.91 53.66 67.55
N LEU A 295 -29.01 52.75 67.94
CA LEU A 295 -28.45 52.73 69.28
C LEU A 295 -27.68 54.02 69.60
N GLN A 296 -26.90 54.57 68.67
CA GLN A 296 -26.20 55.84 68.86
C GLN A 296 -27.17 57.03 68.97
N LYS A 297 -28.25 57.04 68.17
CA LYS A 297 -29.33 58.05 68.25
C LYS A 297 -30.02 57.98 69.62
N ALA A 298 -30.30 56.78 70.13
CA ALA A 298 -30.87 56.56 71.46
C ALA A 298 -29.91 56.94 72.60
N LEU A 299 -28.61 56.61 72.50
CA LEU A 299 -27.59 57.00 73.48
C LEU A 299 -27.44 58.53 73.55
N ASN A 300 -27.44 59.22 72.40
CA ASN A 300 -27.41 60.69 72.35
C ASN A 300 -28.66 61.31 73.00
N GLN A 301 -29.85 60.74 72.76
CA GLN A 301 -31.09 61.17 73.42
C GLN A 301 -31.02 60.96 74.95
N LEU A 302 -30.53 59.80 75.41
CA LEU A 302 -30.35 59.52 76.83
C LEU A 302 -29.33 60.46 77.48
N GLN A 303 -28.26 60.86 76.77
CA GLN A 303 -27.32 61.86 77.26
C GLN A 303 -28.01 63.22 77.45
N ILE A 304 -28.76 63.71 76.46
CA ILE A 304 -29.52 64.98 76.56
C ILE A 304 -30.54 64.93 77.70
N LEU A 305 -31.20 63.79 77.91
CA LEU A 305 -32.11 63.59 79.05
C LEU A 305 -31.37 63.58 80.40
N GLN A 306 -30.18 62.99 80.48
CA GLN A 306 -29.35 63.07 81.69
C GLN A 306 -28.84 64.48 81.97
N GLU A 307 -28.44 65.23 80.94
CA GLU A 307 -27.97 66.61 81.06
C GLU A 307 -29.12 67.53 81.52
N THR A 308 -30.28 67.46 80.88
CA THR A 308 -31.46 68.22 81.31
C THR A 308 -31.99 67.81 82.69
N LEU A 309 -31.87 66.54 83.11
CA LEU A 309 -32.17 66.12 84.48
C LEU A 309 -31.16 66.68 85.50
N LYS A 310 -29.86 66.73 85.17
CA LYS A 310 -28.83 67.39 86.00
C LYS A 310 -29.11 68.89 86.11
N ASP A 311 -29.38 69.58 85.01
CA ASP A 311 -29.73 71.01 85.00
C ASP A 311 -30.99 71.30 85.82
N GLN A 312 -32.01 70.44 85.74
CA GLN A 312 -33.19 70.54 86.60
C GLN A 312 -32.87 70.28 88.08
N GLN A 313 -32.00 69.33 88.38
CA GLN A 313 -31.59 69.03 89.76
C GLN A 313 -30.76 70.17 90.36
N GLU A 314 -29.80 70.72 89.61
CA GLU A 314 -29.07 71.93 89.97
C GLU A 314 -30.01 73.14 90.08
N GLY A 315 -30.95 73.31 89.15
CA GLY A 315 -31.97 74.35 89.21
C GLY A 315 -32.81 74.27 90.49
N LYS A 316 -33.27 73.07 90.86
CA LYS A 316 -33.98 72.79 92.12
C LYS A 316 -33.09 73.06 93.33
N GLN A 317 -31.82 72.64 93.33
CA GLN A 317 -30.86 72.93 94.41
C GLN A 317 -30.60 74.44 94.56
N ARG A 318 -30.38 75.16 93.46
CA ARG A 318 -30.20 76.63 93.43
C ARG A 318 -31.45 77.35 93.94
N GLN A 319 -32.65 76.87 93.61
CA GLN A 319 -33.92 77.38 94.15
C GLN A 319 -34.05 77.10 95.66
N VAL A 320 -33.80 75.86 96.11
CA VAL A 320 -33.83 75.50 97.54
C VAL A 320 -32.82 76.32 98.34
N LEU A 321 -31.58 76.49 97.86
CA LEU A 321 -30.58 77.35 98.48
C LEU A 321 -31.02 78.83 98.54
N LYS A 322 -31.69 79.34 97.50
CA LYS A 322 -32.25 80.70 97.47
C LYS A 322 -33.39 80.86 98.47
N VAL A 323 -34.31 79.90 98.56
CA VAL A 323 -35.41 79.88 99.54
C VAL A 323 -34.85 79.79 100.95
N SER A 324 -33.95 78.84 101.24
CA SER A 324 -33.31 78.71 102.55
C SER A 324 -32.52 79.97 102.95
N ARG A 325 -31.83 80.63 102.01
CA ARG A 325 -31.13 81.89 102.28
C ARG A 325 -32.08 83.06 102.53
N ASN A 326 -33.26 83.08 101.90
CA ASN A 326 -34.30 84.08 102.19
C ASN A 326 -34.97 83.80 103.55
N MET A 327 -35.37 82.56 103.81
CA MET A 327 -35.92 82.12 105.10
C MET A 327 -34.93 82.36 106.25
N GLN A 328 -33.62 82.22 106.03
CA GLN A 328 -32.59 82.59 107.01
C GLN A 328 -32.51 84.11 107.24
N LYS A 329 -32.59 84.94 106.19
CA LYS A 329 -32.67 86.41 106.36
C LYS A 329 -33.94 86.83 107.10
N GLU A 330 -35.07 86.18 106.81
CA GLU A 330 -36.34 86.39 107.50
C GLU A 330 -36.25 85.96 108.97
N ARG A 331 -35.69 84.78 109.26
CA ARG A 331 -35.36 84.32 110.61
C ARG A 331 -34.48 85.34 111.35
N GLU A 332 -33.41 85.82 110.74
CA GLU A 332 -32.53 86.84 111.35
C GLU A 332 -33.26 88.18 111.54
N SER A 333 -34.20 88.53 110.66
CA SER A 333 -35.04 89.73 110.81
C SER A 333 -36.03 89.58 111.96
N LEU A 334 -36.66 88.40 112.08
CA LEU A 334 -37.54 88.03 113.19
C LEU A 334 -36.76 87.93 114.51
N MET A 335 -35.53 87.42 114.52
CA MET A 335 -34.67 87.48 115.72
C MET A 335 -34.32 88.92 116.06
N ARG A 336 -33.92 89.77 115.09
CA ARG A 336 -33.70 91.21 115.33
C ARG A 336 -34.95 91.92 115.85
N GLN A 337 -36.14 91.56 115.40
CA GLN A 337 -37.41 92.05 115.95
C GLN A 337 -37.69 91.52 117.37
N LEU A 338 -37.45 90.24 117.63
CA LEU A 338 -37.57 89.65 118.98
C LEU A 338 -36.54 90.24 119.95
N ASP A 339 -35.33 90.56 119.50
CA ASP A 339 -34.28 91.18 120.29
C ASP A 339 -34.57 92.67 120.53
N LEU A 340 -35.13 93.39 119.55
CA LEU A 340 -35.72 94.72 119.78
C LEU A 340 -36.89 94.68 120.77
N LEU A 341 -37.75 93.65 120.71
CA LEU A 341 -38.85 93.47 121.67
C LEU A 341 -38.34 93.04 123.05
N ARG A 342 -37.24 92.30 123.13
CA ARG A 342 -36.54 91.96 124.39
C ARG A 342 -35.89 93.20 124.98
N ASP A 343 -35.18 94.00 124.19
CA ASP A 343 -34.57 95.26 124.63
C ASP A 343 -35.61 96.32 124.98
N MET A 344 -36.77 96.37 124.30
CA MET A 344 -37.90 97.18 124.74
C MET A 344 -38.50 96.64 126.04
N ASN A 345 -38.72 95.33 126.18
CA ASN A 345 -39.17 94.74 127.45
C ASN A 345 -38.16 94.95 128.58
N LYS A 346 -36.86 95.01 128.26
CA LYS A 346 -35.78 95.26 129.20
C LYS A 346 -35.77 96.73 129.59
N ARG A 347 -35.76 97.67 128.63
CA ARG A 347 -35.91 99.11 128.90
C ARG A 347 -37.18 99.44 129.68
N LEU A 348 -38.31 98.82 129.37
CA LEU A 348 -39.57 98.97 130.12
C LEU A 348 -39.54 98.31 131.51
N ARG A 349 -38.59 97.41 131.78
CA ARG A 349 -38.28 96.92 133.13
C ARG A 349 -37.30 97.87 133.82
N ASP A 350 -36.19 98.23 133.19
CA ASP A 350 -35.18 99.16 133.69
C ASP A 350 -35.79 100.54 134.05
N GLU A 351 -36.72 101.05 133.24
CA GLU A 351 -37.50 102.27 133.50
C GLU A 351 -38.52 102.09 134.64
N LYS A 352 -39.12 100.90 134.77
CA LYS A 352 -40.06 100.57 135.84
C LYS A 352 -39.34 100.36 137.18
N ASP A 353 -38.16 99.76 137.16
CA ASP A 353 -37.30 99.53 138.31
C ASP A 353 -36.68 100.86 138.76
N ALA A 354 -36.24 101.72 137.83
CA ALA A 354 -35.86 103.11 138.13
C ALA A 354 -37.02 103.94 138.72
N GLN A 355 -38.26 103.73 138.27
CA GLN A 355 -39.46 104.34 138.88
C GLN A 355 -39.85 103.72 140.24
N GLN A 356 -39.35 102.52 140.57
CA GLN A 356 -39.54 101.89 141.88
C GLN A 356 -38.47 102.31 142.89
N ASP A 357 -37.20 102.43 142.46
CA ASP A 357 -36.08 102.88 143.30
C ASP A 357 -36.29 104.32 143.83
N GLN A 358 -36.94 105.17 143.04
CA GLN A 358 -37.28 106.53 143.47
C GLN A 358 -38.46 106.61 144.47
N LYS A 359 -39.03 105.47 144.92
CA LYS A 359 -40.30 105.43 145.67
C LYS A 359 -40.37 104.47 146.87
N ARG A 360 -39.26 103.90 147.36
CA ARG A 360 -39.29 102.98 148.54
C ARG A 360 -38.29 103.28 149.66
N VAL A 361 -38.47 104.45 150.28
CA VAL A 361 -38.27 104.58 151.73
C VAL A 361 -39.58 104.16 152.43
N SER A 362 -39.48 103.40 153.53
CA SER A 362 -40.55 102.95 154.46
C SER A 362 -41.16 101.56 154.26
N HIS A 363 -41.06 100.75 155.34
CA HIS A 363 -41.96 99.66 155.77
C HIS A 363 -42.10 98.38 154.89
N ARG A 364 -42.43 97.19 155.45
CA ARG A 364 -42.05 96.50 156.73
C ARG A 364 -42.72 95.11 156.72
N GLN A 365 -42.00 94.03 157.10
CA GLN A 365 -42.56 92.75 157.62
C GLN A 365 -43.47 91.94 156.63
N SER A 366 -43.79 90.63 156.77
CA SER A 366 -43.16 89.48 157.45
C SER A 366 -43.87 88.15 157.09
N PHE A 367 -43.14 87.02 156.99
CA PHE A 367 -43.63 85.61 157.23
C PHE A 367 -44.64 85.02 156.19
N MET A 368 -44.93 83.70 156.06
CA MET A 368 -44.39 82.41 156.62
C MET A 368 -44.59 81.21 155.59
N PRO A 369 -44.61 79.88 155.89
CA PRO A 369 -44.38 78.78 154.90
C PRO A 369 -45.64 77.86 154.68
N PRO A 370 -45.62 76.65 154.03
CA PRO A 370 -44.48 75.85 153.52
C PRO A 370 -44.62 75.16 152.12
N LEU A 371 -43.55 74.42 151.78
CA LEU A 371 -43.34 73.43 150.69
C LEU A 371 -43.86 72.00 151.08
N PRO A 372 -43.76 70.90 150.26
CA PRO A 372 -42.97 70.68 149.03
C PRO A 372 -43.60 69.88 147.85
N SER A 373 -42.85 69.82 146.72
CA SER A 373 -42.80 68.80 145.62
C SER A 373 -44.11 68.33 144.94
N CYS A 374 -44.37 68.51 143.62
CA CYS A 374 -43.62 68.27 142.35
C CYS A 374 -43.56 66.80 141.86
N PRO A 375 -43.66 66.52 140.54
CA PRO A 375 -44.28 67.30 139.43
C PRO A 375 -45.17 66.49 138.44
N GLN A 376 -46.06 67.16 137.69
CA GLN A 376 -46.85 66.57 136.59
C GLN A 376 -47.21 67.61 135.50
N CYS A 377 -47.20 67.18 134.23
CA CYS A 377 -47.82 67.76 133.00
C CYS A 377 -47.70 66.65 131.90
N ASN A 378 -48.68 66.21 131.11
CA ASN A 378 -50.05 66.66 130.78
C ASN A 378 -50.13 68.05 130.12
N CYS A 379 -50.76 68.30 128.96
CA CYS A 379 -51.50 67.51 127.95
C CYS A 379 -51.14 68.06 126.53
N GLY A 380 -51.57 67.60 125.34
CA GLY A 380 -52.45 66.50 124.88
C GLY A 380 -53.38 66.94 123.72
N HIS A 381 -53.75 66.03 122.80
CA HIS A 381 -54.90 66.10 121.85
C HIS A 381 -54.88 67.19 120.72
N ASP A 382 -55.51 67.06 119.54
CA ASP A 382 -56.17 65.92 118.87
C ASP A 382 -56.22 66.03 117.31
N THR A 383 -56.87 65.07 116.63
CA THR A 383 -57.04 64.92 115.14
C THR A 383 -58.50 65.23 114.69
N PRO A 384 -59.07 64.82 113.51
CA PRO A 384 -58.54 64.37 112.19
C PRO A 384 -58.99 65.34 111.03
N PRO A 385 -59.95 65.10 110.10
CA PRO A 385 -60.20 64.01 109.12
C PRO A 385 -60.40 64.45 107.62
N TRP A 386 -60.50 63.45 106.69
CA TRP A 386 -60.87 63.50 105.25
C TRP A 386 -59.89 64.20 104.27
N GLY A 387 -59.65 63.78 103.02
CA GLY A 387 -60.06 62.62 102.19
C GLY A 387 -59.97 62.97 100.68
N GLY A 388 -59.70 62.10 99.69
CA GLY A 388 -59.31 60.67 99.61
C GLY A 388 -59.35 60.19 98.13
N TYR A 389 -58.81 58.98 97.82
CA TYR A 389 -58.85 58.29 96.48
C TYR A 389 -58.12 59.01 95.31
N SER A 390 -57.58 58.39 94.23
CA SER A 390 -57.10 57.03 93.87
C SER A 390 -56.15 57.19 92.62
N PHE A 391 -55.70 56.26 91.77
CA PHE A 391 -55.90 54.81 91.49
C PHE A 391 -54.59 54.26 90.82
N TYR A 392 -54.53 52.96 90.49
CA TYR A 392 -53.51 52.29 89.63
C TYR A 392 -54.07 52.13 88.16
N PRO A 393 -53.62 51.26 87.21
CA PRO A 393 -52.43 50.37 87.11
C PRO A 393 -51.64 50.46 85.78
N TYR A 394 -50.67 49.52 85.63
CA TYR A 394 -49.94 49.08 84.42
C TYR A 394 -48.83 49.99 83.86
#